data_AF-G3TJ73-F1
#
_entry.id   AF-G3TJ73-F1
#
_cell.length_a   1.000
_cell.length_b   1.000
_cell.length_c   1.000
_cell.angle_alpha   90.00
_cell.angle_beta   90.00
_cell.angle_gamma   90.00
#
_symmetry.space_group_name_H-M   'P 1'
#
loop_
_entity.id
_entity.type
_entity.pdbx_description
1 polymer ?
#
loop_
_entity_poly.entity_id
_entity_poly.type
_entity_poly.pdbx_seq_one_letter_code
_entity_poly.pdbx_strand_id
1 'polypeptide(L)'
;MLTPAFDLSQDPDFLTVAIRVPYARVSEFDVYFEGVDFKFYAKPYFLRLTLPGRVVENGSEQGSYDADKGIFTIQLPKETPGQHFEGLNMLTALLAPRKSRTVKPLVEEIAISEEGVEDDDEEFDWEIEQSPYEEVSEGALNPQCCYGFGNLRSGVFQRLQDELSEVIDIGDPDSTPAAERRQKRQAAELAKFDPDHYLADFFEDEAIEQVLKYKPWWTDTYSKMVA
;
A
#
# COMPACT_ATOMS: atom_id res chain seq x y z
N MET A 1 -3.50 4.12 3.26
CA MET A 1 -3.85 2.69 3.00
C MET A 1 -4.75 2.63 1.78
N LEU A 2 -4.55 1.63 0.92
CA LEU A 2 -5.26 1.51 -0.35
C LEU A 2 -6.31 0.39 -0.31
N THR A 3 -7.53 0.66 -0.78
CA THR A 3 -8.51 -0.40 -1.03
C THR A 3 -8.11 -1.16 -2.30
N PRO A 4 -7.80 -2.47 -2.21
CA PRO A 4 -7.49 -3.26 -3.39
C PRO A 4 -8.73 -3.50 -4.25
N ALA A 5 -8.54 -3.87 -5.52
CA ALA A 5 -9.62 -4.45 -6.30
C ALA A 5 -9.94 -5.84 -5.76
N PHE A 6 -11.21 -6.20 -5.65
CA PHE A 6 -11.60 -7.51 -5.13
C PHE A 6 -12.88 -8.00 -5.79
N ASP A 7 -13.01 -9.32 -5.84
CA ASP A 7 -14.17 -10.05 -6.32
C ASP A 7 -14.59 -11.09 -5.27
N LEU A 8 -15.90 -11.28 -5.12
CA LEU A 8 -16.46 -12.34 -4.27
C LEU A 8 -17.22 -13.35 -5.13
N SER A 9 -16.94 -14.62 -4.90
CA SER A 9 -17.68 -15.75 -5.46
C SER A 9 -18.03 -16.72 -4.34
N GLN A 10 -19.01 -17.58 -4.53
CA GLN A 10 -19.44 -18.50 -3.47
C GLN A 10 -19.85 -19.85 -4.03
N ASP A 11 -19.59 -20.86 -3.22
CA ASP A 11 -20.08 -22.22 -3.35
C ASP A 11 -21.08 -22.51 -2.21
N PRO A 12 -21.79 -23.65 -2.21
CA PRO A 12 -22.70 -24.00 -1.13
C PRO A 12 -22.04 -23.99 0.25
N ASP A 13 -20.76 -24.38 0.33
CA ASP A 13 -20.05 -24.57 1.60
C ASP A 13 -19.02 -23.45 1.90
N PHE A 14 -18.53 -22.75 0.88
CA PHE A 14 -17.45 -21.76 1.01
C PHE A 14 -17.79 -20.43 0.32
N LEU A 15 -17.26 -19.34 0.87
CA LEU A 15 -17.18 -18.02 0.25
C LEU A 15 -15.74 -17.79 -0.20
N THR A 16 -15.53 -17.50 -1.48
CA THR A 16 -14.21 -17.21 -2.05
C THR A 16 -14.05 -15.70 -2.26
N VAL A 17 -13.06 -15.11 -1.59
CA VAL A 17 -12.67 -13.70 -1.73
C VAL A 17 -11.38 -13.64 -2.53
N ALA A 18 -11.40 -13.03 -3.71
CA ALA A 18 -10.24 -12.80 -4.55
C ALA A 18 -9.83 -11.32 -4.47
N ILE A 19 -8.63 -11.04 -4.00
CA ILE A 19 -8.12 -9.69 -3.72
C ILE A 19 -6.88 -9.44 -4.59
N ARG A 20 -6.92 -8.42 -5.44
CA ARG A 20 -5.82 -8.04 -6.33
C ARG A 20 -4.84 -7.11 -5.61
N VAL A 21 -3.67 -7.64 -5.30
CA VAL A 21 -2.60 -6.99 -4.52
C VAL A 21 -1.23 -7.14 -5.19
N PRO A 22 -1.02 -6.56 -6.39
CA PRO A 22 0.22 -6.73 -7.17
C PRO A 22 1.46 -6.11 -6.51
N TYR A 23 1.28 -5.17 -5.59
CA TYR A 23 2.37 -4.47 -4.91
C TYR A 23 2.55 -4.90 -3.45
N ALA A 24 1.81 -5.92 -2.99
CA ALA A 24 1.92 -6.43 -1.63
C ALA A 24 3.15 -7.34 -1.49
N ARG A 25 3.73 -7.35 -0.30
CA ARG A 25 4.75 -8.32 0.08
C ARG A 25 4.08 -9.60 0.56
N VAL A 26 4.39 -10.72 -0.09
CA VAL A 26 3.81 -12.05 0.23
C VAL A 26 4.13 -12.52 1.66
N SER A 27 5.19 -11.99 2.27
CA SER A 27 5.62 -12.35 3.63
C SER A 27 4.85 -11.64 4.74
N GLU A 28 4.12 -10.57 4.42
CA GLU A 28 3.49 -9.67 5.39
C GLU A 28 2.02 -9.46 5.02
N PHE A 29 1.17 -10.43 5.38
CA PHE A 29 -0.28 -10.30 5.26
C PHE A 29 -0.96 -10.83 6.52
N ASP A 30 -2.06 -10.18 6.88
CA ASP A 30 -2.93 -10.57 7.98
C ASP A 30 -4.36 -10.68 7.47
N VAL A 31 -5.03 -11.77 7.85
CA VAL A 31 -6.45 -12.01 7.54
C VAL A 31 -7.17 -12.28 8.84
N TYR A 32 -8.26 -11.55 9.06
CA TYR A 32 -9.14 -11.74 10.20
C TYR A 32 -10.58 -11.85 9.69
N PHE A 33 -11.30 -12.86 10.13
CA PHE A 33 -12.70 -13.04 9.77
C PHE A 33 -13.46 -13.65 10.94
N GLU A 34 -14.58 -13.02 11.30
CA GLU A 34 -15.41 -13.50 12.40
C GLU A 34 -16.87 -13.12 12.13
N GLY A 35 -17.75 -14.13 12.13
CA GLY A 35 -19.17 -13.92 11.88
C GLY A 35 -19.39 -13.28 10.52
N VAL A 36 -19.69 -11.99 10.47
CA VAL A 36 -19.93 -11.29 9.19
C VAL A 36 -18.80 -10.33 8.82
N ASP A 37 -17.81 -10.15 9.69
CA ASP A 37 -16.73 -9.20 9.45
C ASP A 37 -15.55 -9.92 8.81
N PHE A 38 -15.03 -9.35 7.72
CA PHE A 38 -13.80 -9.80 7.07
C PHE A 38 -12.85 -8.62 6.96
N LYS A 39 -11.62 -8.80 7.43
CA LYS A 39 -10.54 -7.81 7.38
C LYS A 39 -9.31 -8.46 6.77
N PHE A 40 -8.72 -7.78 5.81
CA PHE A 40 -7.49 -8.15 5.15
C PHE A 40 -6.54 -6.98 5.17
N TYR A 41 -5.30 -7.24 5.60
CA TYR A 41 -4.23 -6.26 5.63
C TYR A 41 -3.00 -6.84 4.94
N ALA A 42 -2.45 -6.11 3.99
CA ALA A 42 -1.16 -6.43 3.38
C ALA A 42 -0.58 -5.14 2.80
N LYS A 43 0.45 -4.56 3.42
CA LYS A 43 0.95 -3.23 3.04
C LYS A 43 1.22 -3.14 1.53
N PRO A 44 0.70 -2.11 0.82
CA PRO A 44 -0.03 -0.91 1.30
C PRO A 44 -1.57 -1.04 1.35
N TYR A 45 -2.09 -2.25 1.19
CA TYR A 45 -3.52 -2.53 1.06
C TYR A 45 -4.22 -2.82 2.38
N PHE A 46 -5.44 -2.35 2.49
CA PHE A 46 -6.38 -2.68 3.56
C PHE A 46 -7.77 -2.86 2.98
N LEU A 47 -8.42 -3.98 3.31
CA LEU A 47 -9.77 -4.29 2.87
C LEU A 47 -10.61 -4.74 4.08
N ARG A 48 -11.76 -4.08 4.29
CA ARG A 48 -12.75 -4.49 5.29
C ARG A 48 -14.06 -4.70 4.57
N LEU A 49 -14.67 -5.86 4.79
CA LEU A 49 -15.95 -6.23 4.21
C LEU A 49 -16.90 -6.62 5.33
N THR A 50 -18.12 -6.08 5.27
CA THR A 50 -19.27 -6.59 6.03
C THR A 50 -20.03 -7.56 5.13
N LEU A 51 -19.84 -8.86 5.37
CA LEU A 51 -20.47 -9.93 4.61
C LEU A 51 -21.99 -9.99 4.90
N PRO A 52 -22.81 -10.38 3.90
CA PRO A 52 -24.27 -10.52 4.07
C PRO A 52 -24.66 -11.76 4.88
N GLY A 53 -23.74 -12.72 5.03
CA GLY A 53 -23.93 -13.97 5.77
C GLY A 53 -22.75 -14.24 6.68
N ARG A 54 -22.90 -15.27 7.53
CA ARG A 54 -21.90 -15.59 8.56
C ARG A 54 -20.90 -16.64 8.08
N VAL A 55 -19.62 -16.37 8.29
CA VAL A 55 -18.49 -17.25 8.11
C VAL A 55 -17.95 -17.66 9.49
N VAL A 56 -17.28 -18.80 9.53
CA VAL A 56 -16.78 -19.41 10.77
C VAL A 56 -15.30 -19.78 10.62
N GLU A 57 -14.53 -19.66 11.69
CA GLU A 57 -13.15 -20.13 11.73
C GLU A 57 -13.14 -21.61 12.17
N ASN A 58 -13.00 -22.52 11.20
CA ASN A 58 -13.04 -23.97 11.45
C ASN A 58 -11.71 -24.67 11.12
N GLY A 59 -10.65 -23.94 10.77
CA GLY A 59 -9.38 -24.52 10.33
C GLY A 59 -9.43 -25.15 8.93
N SER A 60 -10.56 -25.04 8.24
CA SER A 60 -10.77 -25.53 6.87
C SER A 60 -10.67 -24.42 5.83
N GLU A 61 -10.32 -23.21 6.25
CA GLU A 61 -10.01 -22.10 5.36
C GLU A 61 -8.79 -22.42 4.48
N GLN A 62 -8.84 -21.96 3.23
CA GLN A 62 -7.74 -22.12 2.29
C GLN A 62 -7.35 -20.78 1.72
N GLY A 63 -6.06 -20.47 1.74
CA GLY A 63 -5.47 -19.29 1.13
C GLY A 63 -4.48 -19.68 0.04
N SER A 64 -4.56 -19.05 -1.13
CA SER A 64 -3.59 -19.20 -2.20
C SER A 64 -3.22 -17.84 -2.78
N TYR A 65 -1.94 -17.65 -3.10
CA TYR A 65 -1.44 -16.45 -3.75
C TYR A 65 -0.87 -16.79 -5.13
N ASP A 66 -1.43 -16.19 -6.18
CA ASP A 66 -0.92 -16.25 -7.54
C ASP A 66 -0.01 -15.03 -7.77
N ALA A 67 1.31 -15.24 -7.67
CA ALA A 67 2.32 -14.18 -7.80
C ALA A 67 2.39 -13.57 -9.20
N ASP A 68 2.04 -14.35 -10.24
CA ASP A 68 2.07 -13.88 -11.62
C ASP A 68 0.92 -12.90 -11.89
N LYS A 69 -0.25 -13.16 -11.30
CA LYS A 69 -1.43 -12.26 -11.43
C LYS A 69 -1.52 -11.21 -10.32
N GLY A 70 -0.78 -11.40 -9.23
CA GLY A 70 -0.90 -10.60 -8.01
C GLY A 70 -2.28 -10.73 -7.36
N ILE A 71 -2.87 -11.92 -7.37
CA ILE A 71 -4.20 -12.19 -6.82
C ILE A 71 -4.08 -13.11 -5.61
N PHE A 72 -4.59 -12.66 -4.47
CA PHE A 72 -4.73 -13.43 -3.25
C PHE A 72 -6.16 -13.99 -3.17
N THR A 73 -6.31 -15.30 -3.07
CA THR A 73 -7.61 -15.98 -3.04
C THR A 73 -7.78 -16.66 -1.68
N ILE A 74 -8.83 -16.31 -0.96
CA ILE A 74 -9.16 -16.84 0.36
C ILE A 74 -10.53 -17.53 0.27
N GLN A 75 -10.59 -18.78 0.70
CA GLN A 75 -11.81 -19.55 0.85
C GLN A 75 -12.20 -19.59 2.33
N LEU A 76 -13.34 -18.98 2.65
CA LEU A 76 -13.91 -18.88 3.99
C LEU A 76 -15.07 -19.88 4.10
N PRO A 77 -15.08 -20.81 5.06
CA PRO A 77 -16.20 -21.72 5.23
C PRO A 77 -17.42 -20.97 5.80
N LYS A 78 -18.59 -21.31 5.30
CA LYS A 78 -19.86 -20.73 5.76
C LYS A 78 -20.29 -21.37 7.07
N GLU A 79 -20.89 -20.57 7.96
CA GLU A 79 -21.44 -21.09 9.22
C GLU A 79 -22.62 -22.05 8.97
N THR A 80 -23.48 -21.72 8.00
CA THR A 80 -24.58 -22.60 7.58
C THR A 80 -24.34 -23.13 6.16
N PRO A 81 -24.04 -24.44 6.02
CA PRO A 81 -23.87 -25.07 4.71
C PRO A 81 -25.12 -24.91 3.85
N GLY A 82 -24.93 -24.55 2.58
CA GLY A 82 -26.01 -24.29 1.63
C GLY A 82 -26.63 -22.89 1.72
N GLN A 83 -26.21 -22.03 2.65
CA GLN A 83 -26.67 -20.63 2.68
C GLN A 83 -26.10 -19.87 1.48
N HIS A 84 -26.98 -19.27 0.68
CA HIS A 84 -26.58 -18.38 -0.41
C HIS A 84 -26.48 -16.93 0.09
N PHE A 85 -25.36 -16.27 -0.18
CA PHE A 85 -25.08 -14.90 0.22
C PHE A 85 -25.52 -13.96 -0.90
N GLU A 86 -26.59 -13.21 -0.67
CA GLU A 86 -27.12 -12.27 -1.68
C GLU A 86 -26.28 -10.98 -1.73
N GLY A 87 -26.22 -10.35 -2.91
CA GLY A 87 -25.63 -9.01 -3.03
C GLY A 87 -24.09 -8.95 -2.99
N LEU A 88 -23.39 -10.05 -3.24
CA LEU A 88 -21.92 -10.07 -3.33
C LEU A 88 -21.34 -9.09 -4.38
N ASN A 89 -22.13 -8.75 -5.40
CA ASN A 89 -21.75 -7.76 -6.43
C ASN A 89 -21.96 -6.29 -5.98
N MET A 90 -22.62 -6.05 -4.85
CA MET A 90 -22.86 -4.70 -4.32
C MET A 90 -21.67 -4.26 -3.47
N LEU A 91 -20.51 -4.06 -4.11
CA LEU A 91 -19.24 -3.77 -3.43
C LEU A 91 -19.34 -2.59 -2.45
N THR A 92 -20.05 -1.52 -2.83
CA THR A 92 -20.27 -0.36 -1.96
C THR A 92 -21.06 -0.68 -0.69
N ALA A 93 -21.97 -1.65 -0.75
CA ALA A 93 -22.71 -2.11 0.43
C ALA A 93 -21.84 -2.96 1.36
N LEU A 94 -20.90 -3.73 0.79
CA LEU A 94 -19.95 -4.54 1.57
C LEU A 94 -18.89 -3.67 2.27
N LEU A 95 -18.48 -2.55 1.65
CA LEU A 95 -17.51 -1.60 2.23
C LEU A 95 -18.12 -0.68 3.30
N ALA A 96 -19.44 -0.47 3.22
CA ALA A 96 -20.13 0.48 4.09
C ALA A 96 -19.91 0.12 5.57
N PRO A 97 -19.58 1.12 6.43
CA PRO A 97 -19.54 0.89 7.86
C PRO A 97 -20.88 0.39 8.35
N ARG A 98 -20.82 -0.50 9.34
CA ARG A 98 -21.99 -0.84 10.13
C ARG A 98 -22.37 0.46 10.80
N LYS A 99 -23.36 1.17 10.25
CA LYS A 99 -23.93 2.35 10.92
C LYS A 99 -24.37 1.86 12.28
N SER A 100 -23.55 2.09 13.31
CA SER A 100 -24.03 2.12 14.68
C SER A 100 -25.13 3.17 14.59
N ARG A 101 -26.38 2.72 14.68
CA ARG A 101 -27.51 3.62 14.72
C ARG A 101 -27.49 4.23 16.11
N THR A 102 -26.45 4.98 16.45
CA THR A 102 -26.46 5.96 17.52
C THR A 102 -27.33 7.08 17.00
N VAL A 103 -28.64 6.85 17.06
CA VAL A 103 -29.61 7.93 17.15
C VAL A 103 -29.16 8.70 18.39
N LYS A 104 -28.38 9.77 18.22
CA LYS A 104 -28.25 10.78 19.26
C LYS A 104 -29.68 11.22 19.56
N PRO A 105 -30.22 11.00 20.77
CA PRO A 105 -31.53 11.52 21.12
C PRO A 105 -31.49 13.03 20.89
N LEU A 106 -32.45 13.59 20.16
CA LEU A 106 -32.50 15.00 19.79
C LEU A 106 -32.78 15.94 21.00
N VAL A 107 -32.78 15.41 22.22
CA VAL A 107 -33.07 16.15 23.45
C VAL A 107 -32.07 15.75 24.52
N GLU A 108 -31.16 16.66 24.84
CA GLU A 108 -30.38 16.65 26.07
C GLU A 108 -31.16 17.45 27.13
N GLU A 109 -31.70 16.76 28.13
CA GLU A 109 -32.16 17.42 29.35
C GLU A 109 -30.94 17.70 30.23
N ILE A 110 -30.78 18.97 30.62
CA ILE A 110 -29.71 19.45 31.49
C ILE A 110 -29.90 18.83 32.87
N ALA A 111 -29.18 17.75 33.16
CA ALA A 111 -29.03 17.20 34.50
C ALA A 111 -27.53 17.12 34.85
N ILE A 112 -27.19 17.78 35.95
CA ILE A 112 -25.86 18.00 36.47
C ILE A 112 -25.36 16.73 37.18
N SER A 113 -24.06 16.46 37.02
CA SER A 113 -23.15 15.60 37.81
C SER A 113 -23.38 14.07 37.80
N GLU A 114 -22.38 13.31 37.34
CA GLU A 114 -21.30 12.76 38.19
C GLU A 114 -20.20 12.17 37.29
N GLU A 115 -18.94 12.46 37.63
CA GLU A 115 -17.73 12.01 36.92
C GLU A 115 -17.62 10.48 36.97
N GLY A 116 -17.88 9.84 35.82
CA GLY A 116 -17.66 8.43 35.58
C GLY A 116 -16.37 8.22 34.80
N VAL A 117 -15.47 7.43 35.38
CA VAL A 117 -14.17 6.97 34.89
C VAL A 117 -14.11 6.80 33.37
N GLU A 118 -13.21 7.54 32.72
CA GLU A 118 -12.79 7.32 31.33
C GLU A 118 -12.02 5.98 31.29
N ASP A 119 -12.69 4.90 30.89
CA ASP A 119 -12.01 3.73 30.34
C ASP A 119 -11.48 4.14 28.97
N ASP A 120 -10.20 4.53 28.94
CA ASP A 120 -9.42 4.85 27.74
C ASP A 120 -8.98 3.57 27.02
N ASP A 121 -9.89 2.60 26.90
CA ASP A 121 -9.79 1.56 25.87
C ASP A 121 -10.28 2.22 24.57
N GLU A 122 -9.45 3.07 23.97
CA GLU A 122 -9.61 3.54 22.59
C GLU A 122 -9.58 2.30 21.67
N GLU A 123 -10.73 1.64 21.54
CA GLU A 123 -10.97 0.54 20.62
C GLU A 123 -10.60 1.07 19.23
N PHE A 124 -9.44 0.64 18.73
CA PHE A 124 -8.83 1.18 17.53
C PHE A 124 -9.87 1.21 16.40
N ASP A 125 -10.23 2.41 15.95
CA ASP A 125 -11.31 2.60 14.99
C ASP A 125 -10.90 2.00 13.62
N TRP A 126 -11.28 0.74 13.42
CA TRP A 126 -11.04 0.02 12.18
C TRP A 126 -11.99 0.50 11.05
N GLU A 127 -12.83 1.51 11.27
CA GLU A 127 -13.74 2.12 10.27
C GLU A 127 -13.05 3.18 9.40
N ILE A 128 -11.87 2.87 8.88
CA ILE A 128 -11.19 3.71 7.88
C ILE A 128 -12.10 3.83 6.65
N GLU A 129 -12.31 5.05 6.14
CA GLU A 129 -13.10 5.27 4.92
C GLU A 129 -12.45 4.54 3.72
N GLN A 130 -13.19 3.60 3.12
CA GLN A 130 -12.74 2.84 1.95
C GLN A 130 -13.51 3.29 0.71
N SER A 131 -12.79 3.79 -0.28
CA SER A 131 -13.33 3.98 -1.63
C SER A 131 -13.15 2.70 -2.46
N PRO A 132 -14.14 2.29 -3.27
CA PRO A 132 -13.98 1.20 -4.22
C PRO A 132 -12.83 1.47 -5.19
N TYR A 133 -12.19 0.40 -5.64
CA TYR A 133 -11.19 0.48 -6.68
C TYR A 133 -11.80 0.92 -8.01
N GLU A 134 -11.40 2.09 -8.52
CA GLU A 134 -11.74 2.53 -9.87
C GLU A 134 -10.58 2.27 -10.82
N GLU A 135 -10.77 1.42 -11.84
CA GLU A 135 -9.78 1.24 -12.91
C GLU A 135 -9.60 2.55 -13.68
N VAL A 136 -8.46 3.21 -13.45
CA VAL A 136 -8.04 4.32 -14.30
C VAL A 136 -7.72 3.74 -15.67
N SER A 137 -8.60 3.97 -16.64
CA SER A 137 -8.41 3.55 -18.02
C SER A 137 -7.03 3.99 -18.53
N GLU A 138 -6.32 3.12 -19.26
CA GLU A 138 -4.99 3.43 -19.82
C GLU A 138 -4.99 4.71 -20.69
N GLY A 139 -6.15 5.11 -21.23
CA GLY A 139 -6.33 6.35 -21.98
C GLY A 139 -6.27 7.65 -21.16
N ALA A 140 -6.34 7.57 -19.83
CA ALA A 140 -6.15 8.71 -18.93
C ALA A 140 -4.68 8.89 -18.51
N LEU A 141 -3.81 7.91 -18.79
CA LEU A 141 -2.38 8.02 -18.52
C LEU A 141 -1.77 8.93 -19.57
N ASN A 142 -1.12 10.01 -19.13
CA ASN A 142 -0.46 10.93 -20.05
C ASN A 142 0.75 10.22 -20.69
N PRO A 143 0.73 9.87 -21.99
CA PRO A 143 1.82 9.15 -22.63
C PRO A 143 3.14 9.95 -22.68
N GLN A 144 3.08 11.25 -22.35
CA GLN A 144 4.25 12.12 -22.27
C GLN A 144 4.96 12.04 -20.91
N CYS A 145 4.34 11.44 -19.89
CA CYS A 145 4.85 11.38 -18.52
C CYS A 145 5.34 9.97 -18.12
N CYS A 146 5.89 9.21 -19.07
CA CYS A 146 6.45 7.90 -18.77
C CYS A 146 7.81 7.98 -18.05
N TYR A 147 8.16 6.90 -17.34
CA TYR A 147 9.42 6.72 -16.61
C TYR A 147 9.83 5.24 -16.54
N GLY A 148 10.91 4.96 -15.81
CA GLY A 148 11.48 3.62 -15.67
C GLY A 148 12.34 3.21 -16.87
N PHE A 149 12.68 1.92 -16.91
CA PHE A 149 13.47 1.36 -18.00
C PHE A 149 12.73 1.47 -19.33
N GLY A 150 13.34 2.14 -20.31
CA GLY A 150 12.76 2.32 -21.65
C GLY A 150 11.51 3.20 -21.71
N ASN A 151 11.18 3.97 -20.67
CA ASN A 151 9.93 4.74 -20.56
C ASN A 151 8.67 3.85 -20.71
N LEU A 152 8.73 2.62 -20.21
CA LEU A 152 7.66 1.62 -20.33
C LEU A 152 6.68 1.62 -19.15
N ARG A 153 6.77 2.59 -18.24
CA ARG A 153 5.92 2.69 -17.05
C ARG A 153 5.31 4.08 -16.93
N SER A 154 4.06 4.12 -16.48
CA SER A 154 3.27 5.30 -16.14
C SER A 154 2.14 4.88 -15.20
N GLY A 155 1.58 5.81 -14.43
CA GLY A 155 0.42 5.61 -13.54
C GLY A 155 0.69 4.88 -12.22
N VAL A 156 1.95 4.58 -11.89
CA VAL A 156 2.31 3.87 -10.65
C VAL A 156 2.17 4.78 -9.43
N PHE A 157 2.62 6.03 -9.55
CA PHE A 157 2.66 6.98 -8.44
C PHE A 157 1.30 7.59 -8.16
N GLN A 158 0.36 7.63 -9.10
CA GLN A 158 -1.00 8.13 -8.86
C GLN A 158 -1.69 7.46 -7.65
N ARG A 159 -1.37 6.20 -7.36
CA ARG A 159 -1.93 5.47 -6.20
C ARG A 159 -0.93 5.21 -5.09
N LEU A 160 0.36 5.09 -5.43
CA LEU A 160 1.41 4.77 -4.46
C LEU A 160 2.25 6.00 -4.08
N GLN A 161 1.78 7.22 -4.37
CA GLN A 161 2.54 8.44 -4.13
C GLN A 161 2.99 8.53 -2.67
N ASP A 162 2.08 8.31 -1.74
CA ASP A 162 2.38 8.41 -0.31
C ASP A 162 3.44 7.40 0.12
N GLU A 163 3.34 6.15 -0.37
CA GLU A 163 4.27 5.06 -0.03
C GLU A 163 5.65 5.20 -0.69
N LEU A 164 5.70 5.81 -1.88
CA LEU A 164 6.94 5.98 -2.64
C LEU A 164 7.56 7.37 -2.49
N SER A 165 6.87 8.31 -1.83
CA SER A 165 7.30 9.70 -1.65
C SER A 165 8.65 9.81 -0.93
N GLU A 166 8.96 8.89 -0.03
CA GLU A 166 10.24 8.85 0.69
C GLU A 166 11.40 8.33 -0.18
N VAL A 167 11.09 7.57 -1.23
CA VAL A 167 12.09 6.94 -2.10
C VAL A 167 12.49 7.86 -3.26
N ILE A 168 11.60 8.77 -3.67
CA ILE A 168 11.82 9.63 -4.82
C ILE A 168 11.83 11.12 -4.46
N ASP A 169 12.82 11.86 -4.97
CA ASP A 169 12.90 13.32 -4.80
C ASP A 169 11.82 14.09 -5.59
N ILE A 170 11.16 13.43 -6.54
CA ILE A 170 10.17 14.06 -7.42
C ILE A 170 8.78 13.81 -6.85
N GLY A 171 8.04 14.85 -6.46
CA GLY A 171 6.73 14.69 -5.83
C GLY A 171 5.73 13.90 -6.68
N ASP A 172 5.53 14.26 -7.95
CA ASP A 172 4.58 13.59 -8.85
C ASP A 172 5.21 13.32 -10.23
N PRO A 173 5.75 12.11 -10.45
CA PRO A 173 6.35 11.73 -11.72
C PRO A 173 5.32 11.41 -12.81
N ASP A 174 4.05 11.16 -12.46
CA ASP A 174 2.98 10.82 -13.40
C ASP A 174 2.39 12.05 -14.10
N SER A 175 2.46 13.23 -13.48
CA SER A 175 2.05 14.50 -14.10
C SER A 175 3.21 15.31 -14.69
N THR A 176 4.46 14.98 -14.36
CA THR A 176 5.63 15.76 -14.78
C THR A 176 6.33 15.16 -16.01
N PRO A 177 6.49 15.91 -17.13
CA PRO A 177 7.29 15.48 -18.27
C PRO A 177 8.79 15.41 -17.96
N ALA A 178 9.54 14.65 -18.75
CA ALA A 178 10.97 14.43 -18.52
C ALA A 178 11.82 15.73 -18.50
N ALA A 179 11.45 16.73 -19.30
CA ALA A 179 12.14 18.02 -19.32
C ALA A 179 11.94 18.79 -18.00
N GLU A 180 10.71 18.82 -17.49
CA GLU A 180 10.37 19.48 -16.24
C GLU A 180 10.97 18.75 -15.04
N ARG A 181 10.96 17.41 -15.05
CA ARG A 181 11.65 16.59 -14.04
C ARG A 181 13.14 16.94 -13.94
N ARG A 182 13.81 17.09 -15.09
CA ARG A 182 15.23 17.48 -15.12
C ARG A 182 15.44 18.86 -14.51
N GLN A 183 14.57 19.82 -14.82
CA GLN A 183 14.65 21.17 -14.27
C GLN A 183 14.44 21.18 -12.75
N LYS A 184 13.42 20.46 -12.26
CA LYS A 184 13.14 20.29 -10.84
C LYS A 184 14.31 19.65 -10.10
N ARG A 185 14.91 18.60 -10.68
CA ARG A 185 16.09 17.93 -10.12
C ARG A 185 17.26 18.90 -9.99
N GLN A 186 17.59 19.66 -11.04
CA GLN A 186 18.66 20.65 -11.00
C GLN A 186 18.43 21.74 -9.94
N ALA A 187 17.19 22.23 -9.82
CA ALA A 187 16.85 23.23 -8.81
C ALA A 187 16.98 22.68 -7.39
N ALA A 188 16.56 21.43 -7.16
CA ALA A 188 16.70 20.75 -5.87
C ALA A 188 18.18 20.47 -5.53
N GLU A 189 18.97 20.00 -6.51
CA GLU A 189 20.42 19.81 -6.36
C GLU A 189 21.12 21.12 -5.98
N LEU A 190 20.80 22.23 -6.67
CA LEU A 190 21.35 23.55 -6.36
C LEU A 190 20.93 24.08 -4.97
N ALA A 191 19.70 23.80 -4.55
CA ALA A 191 19.22 24.20 -3.22
C ALA A 191 19.81 23.36 -2.08
N LYS A 192 20.05 22.06 -2.33
CA LYS A 192 20.72 21.14 -1.39
C LYS A 192 22.24 21.36 -1.35
N PHE A 193 22.81 22.02 -2.37
CA PHE A 193 24.25 22.27 -2.44
C PHE A 193 24.68 23.25 -1.35
N ASP A 194 25.42 22.74 -0.37
CA ASP A 194 26.07 23.54 0.66
C ASP A 194 27.59 23.57 0.42
N PRO A 195 28.17 24.72 0.02
CA PRO A 195 29.60 24.84 -0.20
C PRO A 195 30.45 24.46 1.03
N ASP A 196 29.95 24.73 2.24
CA ASP A 196 30.72 24.52 3.47
C ASP A 196 30.88 23.03 3.78
N HIS A 197 29.91 22.20 3.39
CA HIS A 197 30.00 20.75 3.50
C HIS A 197 31.17 20.18 2.69
N TYR A 198 31.44 20.76 1.52
CA TYR A 198 32.54 20.35 0.63
C TYR A 198 33.89 20.99 0.98
N LEU A 199 33.91 22.03 1.81
CA LEU A 199 35.17 22.60 2.31
C LEU A 199 35.89 21.62 3.25
N ALA A 200 35.16 20.79 4.00
CA ALA A 200 35.74 19.76 4.85
C ALA A 200 36.61 18.80 4.02
N ASP A 201 36.12 18.32 2.87
CA ASP A 201 36.87 17.44 1.96
C ASP A 201 38.13 18.10 1.38
N PHE A 202 38.18 19.44 1.32
CA PHE A 202 39.36 20.18 0.87
C PHE A 202 40.42 20.33 1.97
N PHE A 203 40.02 20.46 3.23
CA PHE A 203 40.94 20.64 4.35
C PHE A 203 41.33 19.33 5.05
N GLU A 204 40.51 18.28 4.95
CA GLU A 204 40.69 16.97 5.57
C GLU A 204 40.77 15.87 4.49
N ASP A 205 41.77 15.97 3.62
CA ASP A 205 41.92 15.10 2.44
C ASP A 205 42.65 13.77 2.70
N GLU A 206 43.05 13.47 3.94
CA GLU A 206 43.83 12.27 4.29
C GLU A 206 43.18 10.96 3.80
N ALA A 207 41.85 10.83 3.94
CA ALA A 207 41.11 9.68 3.46
C ALA A 207 41.10 9.59 1.92
N ILE A 208 40.98 10.73 1.25
CA ILE A 208 40.99 10.84 -0.22
C ILE A 208 42.38 10.49 -0.76
N GLU A 209 43.44 11.02 -0.14
CA GLU A 209 44.82 10.70 -0.50
C GLU A 209 45.12 9.21 -0.36
N GLN A 210 44.62 8.54 0.69
CA GLN A 210 44.81 7.10 0.88
C GLN A 210 44.18 6.29 -0.27
N VAL A 211 42.99 6.68 -0.73
CA VAL A 211 42.32 6.04 -1.88
C VAL A 211 43.08 6.31 -3.17
N LEU A 212 43.57 7.55 -3.40
CA LEU A 212 44.35 7.89 -4.59
C LEU A 212 45.73 7.20 -4.62
N LYS A 213 46.34 6.99 -3.45
CA LYS A 213 47.61 6.26 -3.30
C LYS A 213 47.41 4.74 -3.37
N TYR A 214 46.19 4.25 -3.20
CA TYR A 214 45.90 2.82 -3.24
C TYR A 214 46.20 2.26 -4.63
N LYS A 215 47.18 1.36 -4.68
CA LYS A 215 47.44 0.55 -5.87
C LYS A 215 46.82 -0.82 -5.68
N PRO A 216 45.81 -1.18 -6.48
CA PRO A 216 45.25 -2.51 -6.39
C PRO A 216 46.26 -3.56 -6.86
N TRP A 217 46.18 -4.76 -6.27
CA TRP A 217 47.14 -5.85 -6.53
C TRP A 217 47.12 -6.33 -7.99
N TRP A 218 45.99 -6.18 -8.69
CA TRP A 218 45.86 -6.63 -10.09
C TRP A 218 46.58 -5.72 -11.10
N THR A 219 46.91 -4.47 -10.74
CA THR A 219 47.61 -3.54 -11.63
C THR A 219 48.98 -4.10 -12.04
N ASP A 220 49.70 -4.71 -11.12
CA ASP A 220 51.00 -5.34 -11.38
C ASP A 220 50.87 -6.61 -12.22
N THR A 221 49.78 -7.37 -12.07
CA THR A 221 49.51 -8.56 -12.88
C THR A 221 49.18 -8.21 -14.32
N TYR A 222 48.45 -7.12 -14.54
CA TYR A 222 48.11 -6.63 -15.87
C TYR A 222 49.35 -6.10 -16.60
N SER A 223 50.21 -5.33 -15.92
CA SER A 223 51.47 -4.85 -16.50
C SER A 223 52.43 -5.98 -16.90
N LYS A 224 52.43 -7.11 -16.17
CA LYS A 224 53.23 -8.30 -16.53
C LYS A 224 52.63 -9.14 -17.66
N MET A 225 51.33 -9.05 -17.91
CA MET A 225 50.68 -9.72 -19.05
C MET A 225 50.85 -8.95 -20.37
N VAL A 226 51.04 -7.63 -20.30
CA VAL A 226 51.13 -6.75 -21.48
C VAL A 226 52.58 -6.45 -21.89
N ALA A 227 53.57 -6.73 -21.03
CA ALA A 227 55.01 -6.66 -21.33
C ALA A 227 55.52 -7.96 -21.94
#